data_AF-A0A2I1FU47-F1
#
_entry.id   AF-A0A2I1FU47-F1
#
_cell.length_a   1.000
_cell.length_b   1.000
_cell.length_c   1.000
_cell.angle_alpha   90.00
_cell.angle_beta   90.00
_cell.angle_gamma   90.00
#
_symmetry.space_group_name_H-M   'P 1'
#
loop_
_entity.id
_entity.type
_entity.pdbx_description
1 polymer ?
#
loop_
_entity_poly.entity_id
_entity_poly.type
_entity_poly.pdbx_seq_one_letter_code
_entity_poly.pdbx_strand_id
1 'polypeptide(L)' 'MHPNLAYHKHPKCLDVILRLEECHKSGFFNKYFGGCNGIKKELNECLTLEYKEIRKKNADKAKENRKKVEELWKEFNL' A
#
# COMPACT_ATOMS: atom_id res chain seq x y z
N MET A 1 12.72 -9.13 -4.81
CA MET A 1 11.78 -9.70 -3.84
C MET A 1 11.00 -8.59 -3.15
N HIS A 2 9.68 -8.67 -3.14
CA HIS A 2 8.83 -7.91 -2.21
C HIS A 2 8.55 -8.80 -0.98
N PRO A 3 8.23 -8.22 0.20
CA PRO A 3 7.70 -8.98 1.33
C PRO A 3 6.42 -9.71 0.91
N ASN A 4 6.06 -10.80 1.60
CA ASN A 4 4.80 -11.49 1.31
C ASN A 4 3.62 -10.51 1.49
N LEU A 5 3.00 -10.12 0.36
CA LEU A 5 1.87 -9.20 0.31
C LEU A 5 0.60 -10.04 0.44
N ALA A 6 -0.18 -9.80 1.48
CA ALA A 6 -1.47 -10.45 1.60
C ALA A 6 -2.43 -9.89 0.54
N TYR A 7 -2.84 -10.69 -0.45
CA TYR A 7 -3.63 -10.23 -1.60
C TYR A 7 -4.88 -9.43 -1.22
N HIS A 8 -5.59 -9.87 -0.18
CA HIS A 8 -6.81 -9.21 0.30
C HIS A 8 -6.57 -7.78 0.81
N LYS A 9 -5.32 -7.41 1.13
CA LYS A 9 -4.95 -6.05 1.57
C LYS A 9 -4.63 -5.12 0.42
N HIS A 10 -4.41 -5.64 -0.78
CA HIS A 10 -3.96 -4.89 -1.95
C HIS A 10 -4.86 -5.10 -3.17
N PRO A 11 -6.19 -4.93 -3.06
CA PRO A 11 -7.12 -5.22 -4.15
C PRO A 11 -6.84 -4.38 -5.41
N LYS A 12 -6.28 -3.17 -5.26
CA LYS A 12 -5.92 -2.28 -6.37
C LYS A 12 -4.67 -2.72 -7.13
N CYS A 13 -3.76 -3.43 -6.47
CA CYS A 13 -2.49 -3.87 -7.05
C CYS A 13 -2.45 -5.37 -7.34
N LEU A 14 -3.58 -6.07 -7.16
CA LEU A 14 -3.67 -7.52 -7.25
C LEU A 14 -3.19 -8.05 -8.61
N ASP A 15 -3.57 -7.40 -9.71
CA ASP A 15 -3.14 -7.77 -11.06
C ASP A 15 -1.59 -7.78 -11.19
N VAL A 16 -0.94 -6.70 -10.76
CA VAL A 16 0.53 -6.57 -10.85
C VAL A 16 1.23 -7.58 -9.94
N ILE A 17 0.65 -7.88 -8.77
CA ILE A 17 1.15 -8.91 -7.86
C ILE A 17 1.13 -10.28 -8.55
N LEU A 18 0.00 -10.65 -9.16
CA LEU A 18 -0.14 -11.93 -9.86
C LEU A 18 0.84 -12.04 -11.03
N ARG A 19 1.01 -10.97 -11.82
CA ARG A 19 2.00 -10.94 -12.91
C ARG A 19 3.43 -11.09 -12.40
N LEU A 20 3.77 -10.48 -11.27
CA LEU A 20 5.10 -10.60 -10.68
C LEU A 20 5.34 -12.03 -10.17
N GLU A 21 4.33 -12.66 -9.60
CA GLU A 21 4.41 -14.06 -9.17
C GLU A 21 4.52 -15.03 -10.34
N GLU A 22 3.77 -14.81 -11.41
CA GLU A 22 3.89 -15.60 -12.63
C GLU A 22 5.30 -15.47 -13.23
N CYS A 23 5.84 -14.25 -13.27
CA CYS A 23 7.23 -14.03 -13.68
C CYS A 23 8.22 -14.78 -12.78
N HIS A 24 8.02 -14.77 -11.46
CA HIS A 24 8.85 -15.55 -10.54
C HIS A 24 8.68 -17.08 -10.72
N LYS A 25 7.50 -17.56 -11.12
CA LYS A 25 7.22 -18.97 -11.41
C LYS A 25 7.82 -19.42 -12.75
N SER A 26 8.04 -18.50 -13.70
CA SER A 26 8.57 -18.80 -15.03
C SER A 26 10.02 -19.31 -15.05
N GLY A 27 10.80 -19.09 -13.98
CA GLY A 27 12.12 -19.68 -13.87
C GLY A 27 13.04 -19.00 -12.84
N PHE A 28 14.05 -19.75 -12.40
CA PHE A 28 15.07 -19.27 -11.45
C PHE A 28 15.81 -18.03 -11.99
N PHE A 29 16.18 -18.02 -13.27
CA PHE A 29 16.87 -16.87 -13.87
C PHE A 29 16.04 -15.58 -13.82
N ASN A 30 14.75 -15.64 -14.16
CA ASN A 30 13.86 -14.48 -14.13
C ASN A 30 13.67 -13.94 -12.70
N LYS A 31 13.56 -14.85 -11.73
CA LYS A 31 13.36 -14.52 -10.32
C LYS A 31 14.60 -13.91 -9.64
N TYR A 32 15.79 -14.42 -9.93
CA TYR A 32 17.01 -14.05 -9.19
C TYR A 32 17.96 -13.12 -9.95
N PHE A 33 17.93 -13.11 -11.29
CA PHE A 33 18.84 -12.29 -12.12
C PHE A 33 18.15 -11.08 -12.76
N GLY A 34 16.99 -10.67 -12.23
CA GLY A 34 16.37 -9.39 -12.58
C GLY A 34 15.45 -9.41 -13.81
N GLY A 35 15.09 -10.58 -14.35
CA GLY A 35 14.13 -10.70 -15.46
C GLY A 35 12.74 -10.11 -15.14
N CYS A 36 12.37 -10.04 -13.86
CA CYS A 36 11.10 -9.47 -13.41
C CYS A 36 11.16 -8.00 -12.95
N ASN A 37 12.28 -7.29 -13.17
CA ASN A 37 12.49 -5.95 -12.61
C ASN A 37 11.48 -4.89 -13.11
N GLY A 38 11.02 -5.00 -14.36
CA GLY A 38 9.99 -4.11 -14.91
C GLY A 38 8.66 -4.23 -14.15
N ILE A 39 8.16 -5.47 -14.00
CA ILE A 39 6.93 -5.76 -13.26
C ILE A 39 7.08 -5.38 -11.79
N LYS A 40 8.26 -5.60 -11.20
CA LYS A 40 8.55 -5.16 -9.83
C LYS A 40 8.46 -3.64 -9.68
N LYS A 41 8.94 -2.87 -10.67
CA LYS A 41 8.86 -1.40 -10.65
C LYS A 41 7.39 -0.95 -10.70
N GLU A 42 6.60 -1.55 -11.58
CA GLU A 42 5.16 -1.31 -11.68
C GLU A 42 4.45 -1.60 -10.36
N LEU A 43 4.77 -2.73 -9.71
CA LEU A 43 4.19 -3.08 -8.41
C LEU A 43 4.53 -2.03 -7.35
N ASN A 44 5.77 -1.58 -7.29
CA ASN A 44 6.21 -0.55 -6.35
C ASN A 44 5.47 0.78 -6.57
N GLU A 45 5.23 1.17 -7.82
CA GLU A 45 4.48 2.37 -8.16
C GLU A 45 3.02 2.25 -7.70
N CYS A 46 2.38 1.11 -7.99
CA CYS A 46 1.01 0.84 -7.55
C CYS A 46 0.87 0.90 -6.02
N LEU A 47 1.73 0.19 -5.29
CA LEU A 47 1.71 0.18 -3.82
C LEU A 47 1.98 1.58 -3.25
N THR A 48 2.88 2.35 -3.87
CA THR A 48 3.15 3.73 -3.45
C THR A 48 1.91 4.61 -3.53
N LEU A 49 1.10 4.45 -4.58
CA LEU A 49 -0.16 5.18 -4.72
C LEU A 49 -1.18 4.74 -3.66
N GLU A 50 -1.34 3.43 -3.45
CA GLU A 50 -2.22 2.89 -2.42
C GLU A 50 -1.84 3.41 -1.02
N TYR A 51 -0.55 3.38 -0.68
CA TYR A 51 -0.06 3.93 0.59
C TYR A 51 -0.32 5.43 0.71
N LYS A 52 -0.18 6.21 -0.36
CA LYS A 52 -0.49 7.65 -0.35
C LYS A 52 -1.97 7.89 -0.04
N GLU A 53 -2.87 7.12 -0.64
CA GLU A 53 -4.30 7.24 -0.37
C GLU A 53 -4.65 6.88 1.08
N ILE A 54 -4.10 5.76 1.60
CA ILE A 54 -4.33 5.34 2.98
C ILE A 54 -3.80 6.40 3.95
N ARG A 55 -2.58 6.91 3.73
CA ARG A 55 -2.00 7.97 4.55
C ARG A 55 -2.87 9.22 4.56
N LYS A 56 -3.42 9.62 3.40
CA LYS A 56 -4.34 10.76 3.31
C LYS A 56 -5.60 10.52 4.15
N LYS A 57 -6.26 9.36 3.99
CA LYS A 57 -7.45 9.00 4.78
C LYS A 57 -7.17 9.00 6.29
N ASN A 58 -6.03 8.46 6.70
CA ASN A 58 -5.64 8.44 8.11
C ASN A 58 -5.37 9.85 8.65
N ALA A 59 -4.73 10.71 7.86
CA ALA A 59 -4.50 12.10 8.22
C ALA A 59 -5.82 12.88 8.36
N ASP A 60 -6.76 12.69 7.42
CA ASP A 60 -8.08 13.31 7.46
C ASP A 60 -8.86 12.86 8.71
N LYS A 61 -8.87 11.55 9.00
CA LYS A 61 -9.49 10.98 10.21
C LYS A 61 -8.84 11.48 11.49
N ALA A 62 -7.51 11.60 11.53
CA ALA A 62 -6.80 12.14 12.69
C ALA A 62 -7.16 13.61 12.93
N LYS A 63 -7.28 14.42 11.87
CA LYS A 63 -7.72 15.81 11.96
C LYS A 63 -9.16 15.93 12.46
N GLU A 64 -10.06 15.08 11.98
CA GLU A 64 -11.45 15.02 12.44
C GLU A 64 -11.53 14.66 13.93
N ASN A 65 -10.82 13.61 14.36
CA ASN A 65 -10.77 13.20 15.76
C ASN A 65 -10.20 14.31 16.65
N ARG A 66 -9.14 14.99 16.20
CA ARG A 66 -8.56 16.11 16.93
C ARG A 66 -9.57 17.25 17.12
N LYS A 67 -10.33 17.60 16.08
CA LYS A 67 -11.39 18.63 16.19
C LYS A 67 -12.46 18.24 17.20
N LYS A 68 -12.95 17.00 17.15
CA LYS A 68 -13.95 16.48 18.10
C LYS A 68 -13.44 16.56 19.54
N VAL A 69 -12.17 16.18 19.76
CA VAL A 69 -11.54 16.31 21.08
C VAL A 69 -11.47 17.78 21.47
N GLU A 70 -10.95 18.67 20.63
CA GLU A 70 -10.87 20.12 20.93
C GLU A 70 -12.25 20.75 21.22
N GLU A 71 -13.31 20.33 20.54
CA GLU A 71 -14.70 20.75 20.80
C GLU A 71 -15.18 20.27 22.17
N LEU A 72 -15.00 18.98 22.48
CA LEU A 72 -15.35 18.43 23.80
C LEU A 72 -14.59 19.16 24.93
N TRP A 73 -13.29 19.41 24.77
CA TRP A 73 -12.51 20.13 25.78
C TRP A 73 -13.06 21.54 26.05
N LYS A 74 -13.48 22.26 25.00
CA LYS A 74 -14.14 23.57 25.14
C LYS A 74 -15.49 23.48 25.84
N GLU A 75 -16.30 22.46 25.52
CA GLU A 75 -17.60 22.24 26.15
C GLU A 75 -17.47 21.95 27.66
N PHE A 76 -16.43 21.22 28.06
CA PHE A 76 -16.16 20.90 29.47
C PHE A 76 -15.41 22.01 30.24
N ASN A 77 -15.11 23.15 29.61
CA ASN A 77 -14.49 24.33 30.23
C ASN A 77 -13.18 24.02 31.01
N LEU A 78 -12.38 23.08 30.50
CA LEU A 78 -11.02 22.72 30.97
C LEU A 78 -9.95 23.31 30.05
#